data_AF-M8ASX3-F1
#
_entry.id   AF-M8ASX3-F1
#
_cell.length_a   1.000
_cell.length_b   1.000
_cell.length_c   1.000
_cell.angle_alpha   90.00
_cell.angle_beta   90.00
_cell.angle_gamma   90.00
#
_symmetry.space_group_name_H-M   'P 1'
#
loop_
_entity.id
_entity.type
_entity.pdbx_description
1 polymer ?
#
loop_
_entity_poly.entity_id
_entity_poly.type
_entity_poly.pdbx_seq_one_letter_code
_entity_poly.pdbx_strand_id
1 'polypeptide(L)'
;MVTQCPFQPGGNYTYSFNVTGQEGTLWWHAHFSFLRATVYGALIILPRGGAKAYPFAKPDKEEVIMFGEWWNANVFDLQQMALLTGIPAGPADAYTINGKPGDFYHCSAPNQTHMFEVRKNETFFSKRGDSRASASERCIRPHL
;
A
#
# COMPACT_ATOMS: atom_id res chain seq x y z
N MET A 1 -17.37 6.90 9.88
CA MET A 1 -16.55 8.05 10.32
C MET A 1 -16.06 7.74 11.71
N VAL A 2 -14.75 7.70 11.96
CA VAL A 2 -14.23 7.14 13.22
C VAL A 2 -13.57 8.21 14.09
N THR A 3 -12.54 8.90 13.59
CA THR A 3 -11.76 9.86 14.39
C THR A 3 -11.78 11.30 13.87
N GLN A 4 -12.19 11.54 12.62
CA GLN A 4 -12.14 12.87 12.02
C GLN A 4 -13.16 13.10 10.89
N CYS A 5 -13.40 14.37 10.59
CA CYS A 5 -14.03 14.87 9.37
C CYS A 5 -13.15 14.70 8.12
N PRO A 6 -13.72 14.27 6.96
CA PRO A 6 -13.04 14.42 5.69
C PRO A 6 -12.65 15.89 5.49
N PHE A 7 -11.43 16.11 5.01
CA PHE A 7 -10.99 17.44 4.66
C PHE A 7 -11.56 17.83 3.29
N GLN A 8 -11.94 19.10 3.14
CA GLN A 8 -12.45 19.62 1.87
C GLN A 8 -11.31 19.83 0.87
N PRO A 9 -11.58 19.73 -0.45
CA PRO A 9 -10.62 20.12 -1.47
C PRO A 9 -10.09 21.54 -1.23
N GLY A 10 -8.76 21.72 -1.30
CA GLY A 10 -8.10 23.00 -1.02
C GLY A 10 -7.85 23.30 0.46
N GLY A 11 -8.30 22.44 1.38
CA GLY A 11 -7.96 22.50 2.80
C GLY A 11 -6.67 21.76 3.14
N ASN A 12 -6.09 22.12 4.29
CA ASN A 12 -4.86 21.52 4.81
C ASN A 12 -5.10 20.93 6.21
N TYR A 13 -4.44 19.83 6.53
CA TYR A 13 -4.48 19.23 7.87
C TYR A 13 -3.08 18.72 8.26
N THR A 14 -2.71 18.88 9.53
CA THR A 14 -1.43 18.39 10.05
C THR A 14 -1.67 17.17 10.93
N TYR A 15 -1.12 16.03 10.54
CA TYR A 15 -1.09 14.82 11.36
C TYR A 15 0.11 14.88 12.31
N SER A 16 -0.13 14.71 13.61
CA SER A 16 0.91 14.58 14.64
C SER A 16 0.68 13.30 15.43
N PHE A 17 1.70 12.46 15.51
CA PHE A 17 1.67 11.21 16.25
C PHE A 17 3.06 10.82 16.72
N ASN A 18 3.12 10.07 17.83
CA ASN A 18 4.36 9.54 18.37
C ASN A 18 4.59 8.11 17.88
N VAL A 19 5.79 7.86 17.39
CA VAL A 19 6.24 6.54 16.92
C VAL A 19 6.93 5.78 18.06
N THR A 20 6.22 5.63 19.18
CA THR A 20 6.79 5.02 20.39
C THR A 20 6.83 3.50 20.26
N GLY A 21 8.01 2.91 20.46
CA GLY A 21 8.19 1.45 20.46
C GLY A 21 8.07 0.77 19.10
N GLN A 22 8.06 1.53 18.01
CA GLN A 22 8.00 1.02 16.64
C GLN A 22 9.37 1.16 15.97
N GLU A 23 9.83 0.11 15.29
CA GLU A 23 11.02 0.08 14.47
C GLU A 23 10.76 -0.90 13.30
N GLY A 24 11.18 -0.53 12.09
CA GLY A 24 11.01 -1.36 10.89
C GLY A 24 10.16 -0.72 9.80
N THR A 25 9.37 -1.55 9.10
CA THR A 25 8.57 -1.13 7.94
C THR A 25 7.11 -1.05 8.33
N LEU A 26 6.58 0.17 8.35
CA LEU A 26 5.16 0.48 8.43
C LEU A 26 4.71 1.05 7.07
N TRP A 27 3.45 1.43 6.97
CA TRP A 27 2.89 2.08 5.80
C TRP A 27 1.73 2.97 6.23
N TRP A 28 1.39 3.94 5.38
CA TRP A 28 0.25 4.83 5.54
C TRP A 28 -0.66 4.69 4.33
N HIS A 29 -1.95 4.96 4.51
CA HIS A 29 -2.92 4.99 3.42
C HIS A 29 -4.09 5.92 3.72
N ALA A 30 -4.77 6.38 2.68
CA ALA A 30 -6.03 7.09 2.84
C ALA A 30 -7.05 6.17 3.51
N HIS A 31 -7.73 6.69 4.52
CA HIS A 31 -8.76 5.95 5.26
C HIS A 31 -10.17 6.51 4.99
N PHE A 32 -10.39 6.97 3.76
CA PHE A 32 -11.66 7.48 3.27
C PHE A 32 -12.02 6.80 1.95
N SER A 33 -13.19 6.16 1.89
CA SER A 33 -13.63 5.39 0.72
C SER A 33 -12.57 4.36 0.27
N PHE A 34 -12.57 3.99 -1.01
CA PHE A 34 -11.58 3.11 -1.64
C PHE A 34 -10.29 3.85 -2.05
N LEU A 35 -10.06 5.07 -1.56
CA LEU A 35 -8.88 5.86 -1.93
C LEU A 35 -7.56 5.20 -1.55
N ARG A 36 -7.54 4.26 -0.60
CA ARG A 36 -6.33 3.45 -0.31
C ARG A 36 -5.80 2.68 -1.52
N ALA A 37 -6.60 2.47 -2.57
CA ALA A 37 -6.17 1.80 -3.79
C ALA A 37 -5.15 2.64 -4.59
N THR A 38 -5.11 3.96 -4.38
CA THR A 38 -4.21 4.88 -5.09
C THR A 38 -3.42 5.81 -4.18
N VAL A 39 -3.88 6.02 -2.94
CA VAL A 39 -3.28 6.94 -1.96
C VAL A 39 -2.73 6.13 -0.79
N TYR A 40 -1.46 5.76 -0.89
CA TYR A 40 -0.71 4.99 0.12
C TYR A 40 0.79 5.18 -0.04
N GLY A 41 1.56 4.75 0.95
CA GLY A 41 3.02 4.73 0.87
C GLY A 41 3.67 4.04 2.05
N ALA A 42 4.95 3.70 1.92
CA ALA A 42 5.73 3.13 3.01
C ALA A 42 6.06 4.20 4.07
N LEU A 43 6.15 3.76 5.32
CA LEU A 43 6.65 4.54 6.45
C LEU A 43 7.79 3.74 7.09
N ILE A 44 9.02 4.16 6.82
CA ILE A 44 10.21 3.44 7.28
C ILE A 44 10.75 4.09 8.55
N ILE A 45 10.81 3.32 9.63
CA ILE A 45 11.31 3.76 10.93
C ILE A 45 12.62 3.02 11.21
N LEU A 46 13.72 3.75 11.12
CA LEU A 46 15.06 3.20 11.32
C LEU A 46 15.38 3.02 12.81
N PRO A 47 16.32 2.11 13.15
CA PRO A 47 16.74 1.94 14.53
C PRO A 47 17.29 3.23 15.14
N ARG A 48 16.88 3.55 16.38
CA ARG A 48 17.32 4.77 17.08
C ARG A 48 18.83 4.79 17.30
N GLY A 49 19.45 3.63 17.49
CA GLY A 49 20.91 3.48 17.61
C GLY A 49 21.67 3.48 16.28
N GLY A 50 21.00 3.80 15.17
CA GLY A 50 21.57 3.78 13.82
C GLY A 50 21.89 2.36 13.33
N ALA A 51 22.79 2.25 12.35
CA ALA A 51 23.06 0.99 11.66
C ALA A 51 23.56 -0.16 12.57
N LYS A 52 24.18 0.15 13.71
CA LYS A 52 24.69 -0.87 14.64
C LYS A 52 23.59 -1.49 15.52
N ALA A 53 22.42 -0.87 15.56
CA ALA A 53 21.29 -1.34 16.35
C ALA A 53 20.42 -2.36 15.60
N TYR A 54 20.67 -2.60 14.31
CA TYR A 54 20.03 -3.72 13.62
C TYR A 54 20.40 -5.05 14.32
N PRO A 55 19.44 -5.97 14.53
CA PRO A 55 19.73 -7.29 15.10
C PRO A 55 20.43 -8.24 14.11
N PHE A 56 20.81 -7.73 12.94
CA PHE A 56 21.51 -8.40 11.86
C PHE A 56 22.55 -7.46 11.25
N ALA A 57 23.47 -7.99 10.44
CA ALA A 57 24.44 -7.16 9.72
C ALA A 57 23.72 -6.14 8.85
N LYS A 58 24.13 -4.87 8.93
CA LYS A 58 23.54 -3.79 8.14
C LYS A 58 23.53 -4.19 6.65
N PRO A 59 22.37 -4.17 5.97
CA PRO A 59 22.30 -4.50 4.55
C PRO A 59 23.05 -3.45 3.72
N ASP A 60 23.61 -3.88 2.60
CA ASP A 60 24.29 -3.01 1.64
C ASP A 60 23.29 -2.09 0.94
N LYS A 61 22.09 -2.62 0.66
CA LYS A 61 20.97 -1.89 0.07
C LYS A 61 19.64 -2.28 0.70
N GLU A 62 18.73 -1.32 0.75
CA GLU A 62 17.36 -1.50 1.22
C GLU A 62 16.41 -1.07 0.10
N GLU A 63 15.44 -1.92 -0.24
CA GLU A 63 14.44 -1.62 -1.28
C GLU A 63 13.05 -1.72 -0.68
N VAL A 64 12.21 -0.72 -0.96
CA VAL A 64 10.81 -0.72 -0.55
C VAL A 64 9.99 -1.41 -1.62
N ILE A 65 9.23 -2.44 -1.24
CA ILE A 65 8.36 -3.20 -2.13
C ILE A 65 6.93 -3.06 -1.63
N MET A 66 6.15 -2.23 -2.32
CA MET A 66 4.72 -2.03 -2.06
C MET A 66 3.89 -2.87 -3.02
N PHE A 67 3.04 -3.73 -2.49
CA PHE A 67 2.03 -4.44 -3.28
C PHE A 67 0.74 -3.61 -3.34
N GLY A 68 0.14 -3.55 -4.53
CA GLY A 68 -1.11 -2.84 -4.75
C GLY A 68 -2.00 -3.50 -5.80
N GLU A 69 -3.18 -2.93 -5.98
CA GLU A 69 -4.18 -3.31 -6.98
C GLU A 69 -4.52 -2.10 -7.84
N TRP A 70 -4.87 -2.36 -9.09
CA TRP A 70 -5.26 -1.36 -10.08
C TRP A 70 -6.59 -1.75 -10.70
N TRP A 71 -7.50 -0.78 -10.76
CA TRP A 71 -8.72 -0.85 -11.56
C TRP A 71 -8.67 0.22 -12.65
N ASN A 72 -9.11 -0.13 -13.85
CA ASN A 72 -9.31 0.81 -14.94
C ASN A 72 -10.48 1.76 -14.64
N ALA A 73 -11.46 1.29 -13.87
CA ALA A 73 -12.57 2.11 -13.39
C ALA A 73 -12.15 3.02 -12.23
N ASN A 74 -12.85 4.14 -12.07
CA ASN A 74 -12.64 5.03 -10.93
C ASN A 74 -13.00 4.30 -9.62
N VAL A 75 -12.03 4.21 -8.70
CA VAL A 75 -12.18 3.49 -7.43
C VAL A 75 -13.25 4.07 -6.51
N PHE A 76 -13.56 5.36 -6.63
CA PHE A 76 -14.68 5.98 -5.92
C PHE A 76 -16.01 5.47 -6.46
N ASP A 77 -16.17 5.43 -7.79
CA ASP A 77 -17.39 4.95 -8.43
C ASP A 77 -17.61 3.46 -8.16
N LEU A 78 -16.54 2.66 -8.14
CA LEU A 78 -16.62 1.25 -7.73
C LEU A 78 -17.19 1.08 -6.31
N GLN A 79 -16.72 1.89 -5.35
CA GLN A 79 -17.24 1.87 -3.99
C GLN A 79 -18.70 2.35 -3.92
N GLN A 80 -19.05 3.39 -4.66
CA GLN A 80 -20.42 3.92 -4.69
C GLN A 80 -21.39 2.88 -5.28
N MET A 81 -21.00 2.23 -6.38
CA MET A 81 -21.79 1.15 -6.98
C MET A 81 -21.96 -0.01 -6.01
N ALA A 82 -20.89 -0.41 -5.31
CA ALA A 82 -20.97 -1.49 -4.33
C ALA A 82 -21.90 -1.14 -3.16
N LEU A 83 -21.86 0.10 -2.70
CA LEU A 83 -22.74 0.59 -1.63
C LEU A 83 -24.21 0.62 -2.07
N LEU A 84 -24.50 1.07 -3.29
CA LEU A 84 -25.87 1.22 -3.79
C LEU A 84 -26.52 -0.10 -4.18
N THR A 85 -25.74 -1.03 -4.73
CA THR A 85 -26.26 -2.30 -5.27
C THR A 85 -26.08 -3.46 -4.29
N GLY A 86 -25.22 -3.33 -3.28
CA GLY A 86 -24.78 -4.44 -2.42
C GLY A 86 -23.85 -5.44 -3.12
N ILE A 87 -23.50 -5.21 -4.40
CA ILE A 87 -22.61 -6.08 -5.17
C ILE A 87 -21.17 -5.60 -4.98
N PRO A 88 -20.24 -6.42 -4.49
CA PRO A 88 -18.85 -6.00 -4.31
C PRO A 88 -18.21 -5.58 -5.64
N ALA A 89 -17.19 -4.73 -5.56
CA ALA A 89 -16.35 -4.42 -6.72
C ALA A 89 -15.75 -5.72 -7.27
N GLY A 90 -15.69 -5.82 -8.60
CA GLY A 90 -15.03 -6.95 -9.26
C GLY A 90 -13.53 -7.02 -8.94
N PRO A 91 -12.86 -8.13 -9.30
CA PRO A 91 -11.42 -8.26 -9.16
C PRO A 91 -10.66 -7.11 -9.83
N ALA A 92 -9.46 -6.81 -9.32
CA ALA A 92 -8.58 -5.81 -9.91
C ALA A 92 -8.20 -6.19 -11.36
N ASP A 93 -8.09 -5.18 -12.22
CA ASP A 93 -7.60 -5.33 -13.60
C ASP A 93 -6.11 -5.70 -13.60
N ALA A 94 -5.33 -5.20 -12.63
CA ALA A 94 -3.94 -5.58 -12.45
C ALA A 94 -3.48 -5.56 -10.98
N TYR A 95 -2.51 -6.41 -10.66
CA TYR A 95 -1.73 -6.33 -9.43
C TYR A 95 -0.44 -5.59 -9.71
N THR A 96 0.02 -4.79 -8.74
CA THR A 96 1.18 -3.92 -8.93
C THR A 96 2.26 -4.14 -7.89
N ILE A 97 3.50 -3.95 -8.32
CA ILE A 97 4.68 -3.80 -7.46
C ILE A 97 5.16 -2.36 -7.61
N ASN A 98 5.15 -1.59 -6.54
CA ASN A 98 5.49 -0.17 -6.54
C ASN A 98 4.68 0.62 -7.60
N GLY A 99 3.38 0.33 -7.71
CA GLY A 99 2.46 0.97 -8.65
C GLY A 99 2.61 0.53 -10.11
N LYS A 100 3.51 -0.41 -10.39
CA LYS A 100 3.77 -0.93 -11.74
C LYS A 100 3.14 -2.33 -11.94
N PRO A 101 2.38 -2.57 -13.01
CA PRO A 101 1.66 -3.83 -13.24
C PRO A 101 2.57 -5.02 -13.65
N GLY A 102 3.73 -4.74 -14.24
CA GLY A 102 4.64 -5.76 -14.73
C GLY A 102 4.43 -6.12 -16.20
N ASP A 103 5.26 -7.03 -16.72
CA ASP A 103 5.33 -7.34 -18.16
C ASP A 103 4.17 -8.21 -18.70
N PHE A 104 3.35 -8.78 -17.82
CA PHE A 104 2.35 -9.78 -18.21
C PHE A 104 0.95 -9.21 -18.49
N TYR A 105 0.74 -7.91 -18.28
CA TYR A 105 -0.54 -7.26 -18.57
C TYR A 105 -0.58 -6.67 -19.98
N HIS A 106 -1.73 -6.80 -20.65
CA HIS A 106 -1.96 -6.21 -21.96
C HIS A 106 -1.75 -4.68 -21.88
N CYS A 107 -1.08 -4.10 -22.87
CA CYS A 107 -0.75 -2.66 -22.94
C CYS A 107 0.33 -2.17 -21.97
N SER A 108 1.13 -3.06 -21.38
CA SER A 108 2.27 -2.65 -20.55
C SER A 108 3.38 -2.06 -21.43
N ALA A 109 3.53 -0.73 -21.41
CA ALA A 109 4.64 -0.03 -22.07
C ALA A 109 6.01 -0.56 -21.61
N PRO A 110 7.11 -0.32 -22.37
CA PRO A 110 8.45 -0.48 -21.83
C PRO A 110 8.55 0.30 -20.51
N ASN A 111 9.16 -0.29 -19.46
CA ASN A 111 9.27 0.27 -18.11
C ASN A 111 8.05 0.11 -17.16
N GLN A 112 7.11 -0.78 -17.50
CA GLN A 112 6.00 -1.17 -16.60
C GLN A 112 6.36 -2.26 -15.59
N THR A 113 7.63 -2.67 -15.53
CA THR A 113 8.14 -3.55 -14.47
C THR A 113 9.01 -2.75 -13.50
N HIS A 114 8.82 -2.99 -12.20
CA HIS A 114 9.72 -2.46 -11.19
C HIS A 114 11.00 -3.30 -11.19
N MET A 115 12.14 -2.65 -11.42
CA MET A 115 13.45 -3.28 -11.48
C MET A 115 14.38 -2.54 -10.53
N PHE A 116 15.23 -3.30 -9.84
CA PHE A 116 16.31 -2.77 -9.00
C PHE A 116 17.57 -3.60 -9.20
N GLU A 117 18.73 -2.95 -9.12
CA GLU A 117 20.01 -3.58 -9.42
C GLU A 117 20.61 -4.28 -8.19
N VAL A 118 20.88 -5.57 -8.36
CA VAL A 118 21.60 -6.39 -7.39
C VAL A 118 23.04 -6.60 -7.83
N ARG A 119 24.00 -6.44 -6.91
CA ARG A 119 25.39 -6.84 -7.17
C ARG A 119 25.70 -8.15 -6.47
N LYS A 120 26.63 -8.91 -7.07
CA LYS A 120 27.11 -10.17 -6.48
C LYS A 120 27.74 -9.87 -5.12
N ASN A 121 27.42 -10.71 -4.13
CA ASN A 121 27.89 -10.62 -2.74
C ASN A 121 27.37 -9.41 -1.93
N GLU A 122 26.36 -8.68 -2.41
CA GLU A 122 25.63 -7.69 -1.60
C GLU A 122 24.44 -8.34 -0.88
N THR A 123 24.16 -7.88 0.34
CA THR A 123 22.97 -8.26 1.11
C THR A 123 21.87 -7.22 0.92
N PHE A 124 20.68 -7.69 0.55
CA PHE A 124 19.51 -6.85 0.32
C PHE A 124 18.46 -7.06 1.40
N PHE A 125 17.92 -5.97 1.92
CA PHE A 125 16.78 -6.01 2.82
C PHE A 125 15.52 -5.48 2.14
N SER A 126 14.55 -6.36 1.90
CA SER A 126 13.27 -6.01 1.27
C SER A 126 12.27 -5.55 2.32
N LYS A 127 11.89 -4.27 2.25
CA LYS A 127 10.91 -3.63 3.12
C LYS A 127 9.53 -3.71 2.48
N ARG A 128 8.72 -4.66 2.92
CA ARG A 128 7.44 -4.97 2.29
C ARG A 128 6.29 -4.21 2.94
N GLY A 129 5.42 -3.63 2.12
CA GLY A 129 4.11 -3.11 2.51
C GLY A 129 3.02 -3.64 1.59
N ASP A 130 1.80 -3.75 2.10
CA ASP A 130 0.66 -4.28 1.36
C ASP A 130 -0.53 -3.32 1.43
N SER A 131 -0.79 -2.64 0.32
CA SER A 131 -1.92 -1.72 0.17
C SER A 131 -3.16 -2.37 -0.42
N ARG A 132 -3.08 -3.63 -0.87
CA ARG A 132 -4.16 -4.34 -1.57
C ARG A 132 -5.43 -4.30 -0.74
N ALA A 133 -6.53 -3.90 -1.37
CA ALA A 133 -7.83 -3.90 -0.76
C ALA A 133 -8.31 -5.35 -0.70
N SER A 134 -8.02 -6.05 0.39
CA SER A 134 -8.71 -7.32 0.66
C SER A 134 -10.21 -7.04 0.64
N ALA A 135 -10.91 -7.60 -0.35
CA ALA A 135 -12.31 -7.93 -0.17
C ALA A 135 -12.34 -8.83 1.06
N SER A 136 -12.73 -8.30 2.22
CA SER A 136 -12.92 -9.16 3.36
C SER A 136 -14.08 -10.07 3.00
N GLU A 137 -13.78 -11.30 2.58
CA GLU A 137 -14.70 -12.43 2.61
C GLU A 137 -15.02 -12.79 4.06
N ARG A 138 -15.38 -11.80 4.89
CA ARG A 138 -16.17 -12.07 6.07
C ARG A 138 -17.60 -12.18 5.57
N CYS A 139 -17.93 -13.37 5.08
CA CYS A 139 -19.27 -13.91 5.20
C CYS A 139 -19.77 -13.61 6.61
N ILE A 140 -20.55 -12.54 6.77
CA ILE A 140 -21.49 -12.43 7.87
C ILE A 140 -22.52 -13.50 7.52
N ARG A 141 -22.33 -14.71 8.07
CA ARG A 141 -23.43 -15.66 8.19
C ARG A 141 -24.54 -14.92 8.91
N PRO A 142 -25.75 -14.80 8.34
CA PRO A 142 -26.89 -14.39 9.12
C PRO A 142 -27.17 -15.54 10.08
N HIS A 143 -26.82 -15.35 11.36
CA HIS A 143 -27.44 -16.13 12.42
C HIS A 143 -28.88 -15.64 12.54
N LEU A 144 -29.81 -16.45 12.02
CA LEU A 144 -31.05 -16.75 12.73
C LEU A 144 -30.72 -17.71 13.88
#